data_AF-A0A347U766-F1
#
_entry.id   AF-A0A347U766-F1
#
_cell.length_a   1.000
_cell.length_b   1.000
_cell.length_c   1.000
_cell.angle_alpha   90.00
_cell.angle_beta   90.00
_cell.angle_gamma   90.00
#
_symmetry.space_group_name_H-M   'P 1'
#
loop_
_entity.id
_entity.type
_entity.pdbx_description
1 polymer ?
#
loop_
_entity_poly.entity_id
_entity_poly.type
_entity_poly.pdbx_seq_one_letter_code
_entity_poly.pdbx_strand_id
1 'polypeptide(L)'
;MTNYTNLLKEYDLKVTPQRVAIVEELYKNGHMNIDDLYKKLLSKFPSVSLATIYKNINAMVEKVFLSEVKLPNSKSVYELVKTEHAHLVCSSCGYIEDIILDASSIQEQANNLSSFKIDSTSIVLSGLCPHCSK
;
A
#
# COMPACT_ATOMS: atom_id res chain seq x y z
N MET A 1 22.05 4.50 4.24
CA MET A 1 21.61 3.95 2.94
C MET A 1 20.70 2.77 3.24
N THR A 2 19.41 2.88 2.95
CA THR A 2 18.45 1.79 3.16
C THR A 2 18.84 0.64 2.24
N ASN A 3 19.23 -0.49 2.81
CA ASN A 3 19.60 -1.66 2.02
C ASN A 3 18.34 -2.46 1.68
N TYR A 4 17.64 -2.07 0.60
CA TYR A 4 16.40 -2.71 0.15
C TYR A 4 16.56 -4.23 -0.08
N THR A 5 17.78 -4.67 -0.42
CA THR A 5 18.14 -6.09 -0.54
C THR A 5 17.98 -6.84 0.77
N ASN A 6 18.38 -6.23 1.91
CA ASN A 6 18.24 -6.86 3.22
C ASN A 6 16.77 -6.93 3.63
N LEU A 7 16.01 -5.86 3.42
CA LEU A 7 14.59 -5.83 3.71
C LEU A 7 13.83 -6.92 2.95
N LEU A 8 14.13 -7.14 1.66
CA LEU A 8 13.53 -8.24 0.90
C LEU A 8 13.91 -9.62 1.48
N LYS A 9 15.16 -9.81 1.90
CA LYS A 9 15.61 -11.09 2.48
C LYS A 9 14.95 -11.39 3.82
N GLU A 10 14.73 -10.38 4.66
CA GLU A 10 14.05 -10.53 5.97
C GLU A 10 12.62 -11.07 5.81
N TYR A 11 11.97 -10.76 4.69
CA TYR A 11 10.64 -11.25 4.34
C TYR A 11 10.65 -12.49 3.42
N ASP A 12 11.79 -13.19 3.32
CA ASP A 12 11.97 -14.37 2.47
C ASP A 12 11.57 -14.13 1.00
N LEU A 13 11.84 -12.93 0.50
CA LEU A 13 11.66 -12.56 -0.89
C LEU A 13 12.99 -12.67 -1.63
N LYS A 14 13.00 -13.46 -2.70
CA LYS A 14 14.12 -13.45 -3.67
C LYS A 14 14.41 -12.01 -4.11
N VAL A 15 15.66 -11.59 -3.96
CA VAL A 15 16.14 -10.30 -4.40
C VAL A 15 16.26 -10.31 -5.92
N THR A 16 15.57 -9.40 -6.58
CA THR A 16 15.67 -9.17 -8.03
C THR A 16 15.72 -7.67 -8.30
N PRO A 17 16.32 -7.22 -9.43
CA PRO A 17 16.36 -5.80 -9.78
C PRO A 17 14.96 -5.16 -9.83
N GLN A 18 13.95 -5.89 -10.31
CA GLN A 18 12.58 -5.40 -10.38
C GLN A 18 11.96 -5.21 -9.00
N ARG A 19 12.14 -6.18 -8.07
CA ARG A 19 11.63 -6.04 -6.70
C ARG A 19 12.31 -4.88 -5.99
N VAL A 20 13.63 -4.75 -6.11
CA VAL A 20 14.36 -3.60 -5.54
C VAL A 20 13.82 -2.28 -6.08
N ALA A 21 13.55 -2.18 -7.39
CA ALA A 21 12.96 -0.98 -7.96
C ALA A 21 11.53 -0.71 -7.48
N ILE A 22 10.70 -1.74 -7.27
CA ILE A 22 9.36 -1.58 -6.67
C ILE A 22 9.50 -1.00 -5.24
N VAL A 23 10.39 -1.56 -4.43
CA VAL A 23 10.65 -1.06 -3.07
C VAL A 23 11.11 0.39 -3.09
N GLU A 24 12.02 0.75 -4.00
CA GLU A 24 12.49 2.13 -4.18
C GLU A 24 11.35 3.11 -4.50
N GLU A 25 10.49 2.76 -5.46
CA GLU A 25 9.37 3.62 -5.86
C GLU A 25 8.35 3.76 -4.73
N LEU A 26 8.02 2.68 -4.02
CA LEU A 26 7.10 2.75 -2.88
C LEU A 26 7.69 3.52 -1.70
N TYR A 27 8.98 3.34 -1.41
CA TYR A 27 9.65 4.10 -0.36
C TYR A 27 9.67 5.60 -0.65
N LYS A 28 9.80 5.98 -1.92
CA LYS A 28 9.84 7.40 -2.34
C LYS A 28 8.46 8.05 -2.43
N ASN A 29 7.46 7.33 -2.92
CA ASN A 29 6.14 7.90 -3.24
C ASN A 29 5.05 7.53 -2.21
N GLY A 30 5.32 6.60 -1.29
CA GLY A 30 4.38 6.13 -0.27
C GLY A 30 3.37 5.13 -0.83
N HIS A 31 2.34 5.65 -1.51
CA HIS A 31 1.22 4.87 -2.02
C HIS A 31 1.21 4.89 -3.55
N MET A 32 1.20 3.72 -4.17
CA MET A 32 1.11 3.65 -5.63
C MET A 32 0.20 2.51 -6.08
N ASN A 33 -0.62 2.77 -7.09
CA ASN A 33 -1.31 1.70 -7.81
C ASN A 33 -0.33 1.01 -8.78
N ILE A 34 -0.74 -0.16 -9.28
CA ILE A 34 0.10 -0.98 -10.17
C ILE A 34 0.39 -0.29 -11.50
N ASP A 35 -0.54 0.49 -12.05
CA ASP A 35 -0.33 1.16 -13.35
C ASP A 35 0.74 2.24 -13.25
N ASP A 36 0.74 3.00 -12.15
CA ASP A 36 1.74 4.05 -11.92
C ASP A 36 3.11 3.45 -11.60
N LEU A 37 3.15 2.36 -10.82
CA LEU A 37 4.38 1.56 -10.65
C LEU A 37 4.90 1.06 -12.00
N TYR A 38 4.03 0.49 -12.84
CA TYR A 38 4.40 -0.02 -14.16
C TYR A 38 5.01 1.09 -15.03
N LYS A 39 4.37 2.27 -15.10
CA LYS A 39 4.90 3.43 -15.83
C LYS A 39 6.28 3.85 -15.33
N LYS A 40 6.51 3.88 -14.01
CA LYS A 40 7.83 4.21 -13.43
C LYS A 40 8.86 3.15 -13.78
N LEU A 41 8.50 1.87 -13.67
CA LEU A 41 9.40 0.76 -13.92
C LEU A 41 9.79 0.60 -15.39
N LEU A 42 8.93 0.99 -16.35
CA LEU A 42 9.27 0.95 -17.78
C LEU A 42 10.53 1.76 -18.13
N SER A 43 10.82 2.84 -17.38
CA SER A 43 12.03 3.63 -17.59
C SER A 43 13.32 2.87 -17.26
N LYS A 44 13.26 1.97 -16.27
CA LYS A 44 14.39 1.13 -15.83
C LYS A 44 14.40 -0.24 -16.52
N PHE A 45 13.22 -0.77 -16.87
CA PHE A 45 13.03 -2.10 -17.46
C PHE A 45 12.06 -2.03 -18.65
N PRO A 46 12.51 -1.58 -19.84
CA PRO A 46 11.62 -1.33 -20.99
C PRO A 46 10.85 -2.57 -21.50
N SER A 47 11.36 -3.77 -21.23
CA SER A 47 10.76 -5.04 -21.64
C SER A 47 9.88 -5.69 -20.55
N VAL A 48 9.68 -5.04 -19.40
CA VAL A 48 8.83 -5.59 -18.34
C VAL A 48 7.37 -5.56 -18.79
N SER A 49 6.64 -6.65 -18.53
CA SER A 49 5.20 -6.71 -18.80
C SER A 49 4.41 -6.27 -17.56
N LEU A 50 3.20 -5.73 -17.76
CA LEU A 50 2.28 -5.43 -16.67
C LEU A 50 1.99 -6.69 -15.81
N ALA A 51 1.84 -7.86 -16.45
CA ALA A 51 1.64 -9.13 -15.75
C ALA A 51 2.81 -9.48 -14.81
N THR A 52 4.04 -9.11 -15.18
CA THR A 52 5.21 -9.29 -14.31
C THR A 52 5.15 -8.38 -13.08
N ILE A 53 4.62 -7.16 -13.20
CA ILE A 53 4.42 -6.27 -12.05
C ILE A 53 3.38 -6.85 -11.10
N TYR A 54 2.22 -7.27 -11.61
CA TYR A 54 1.19 -7.95 -10.82
C TYR A 54 1.75 -9.16 -10.06
N LYS A 55 2.52 -10.02 -10.73
CA LYS A 55 3.15 -11.20 -10.08
C LYS A 55 4.09 -10.80 -8.93
N ASN A 56 4.87 -9.73 -9.10
CA ASN A 56 5.74 -9.25 -8.04
C ASN A 56 4.94 -8.68 -6.86
N ILE A 57 3.96 -7.82 -7.14
CA ILE A 57 3.13 -7.20 -6.09
C ILE A 57 2.38 -8.28 -5.29
N ASN A 58 1.73 -9.23 -5.96
CA ASN A 58 1.02 -10.31 -5.28
C ASN A 58 1.96 -11.14 -4.39
N ALA A 59 3.14 -11.53 -4.91
CA ALA A 59 4.11 -12.28 -4.12
C ALA A 59 4.65 -11.49 -2.91
N MET A 60 4.72 -10.16 -3.00
CA MET A 60 5.17 -9.30 -1.91
C MET A 60 4.06 -9.06 -0.88
N VAL A 61 2.79 -9.01 -1.29
CA VAL A 61 1.63 -8.99 -0.39
C VAL A 61 1.49 -10.31 0.35
N GLU A 62 1.64 -11.45 -0.34
CA GLU A 62 1.62 -12.80 0.28
C GLU A 62 2.69 -12.97 1.36
N LYS A 63 3.83 -12.28 1.22
CA LYS A 63 4.90 -12.27 2.20
C LYS A 63 4.73 -11.19 3.28
N VAL A 64 3.61 -10.46 3.31
CA VAL A 64 3.34 -9.37 4.25
C VAL A 64 4.39 -8.24 4.15
N PHE A 65 5.08 -8.14 3.01
CA PHE A 65 6.04 -7.08 2.76
C PHE A 65 5.34 -5.81 2.25
N LEU A 66 4.28 -5.98 1.45
CA LEU A 66 3.39 -4.90 1.03
C LEU A 66 2.02 -5.04 1.68
N SER A 67 1.39 -3.91 1.96
CA SER A 67 -0.03 -3.81 2.27
C SER A 67 -0.80 -3.34 1.03
N GLU A 68 -1.98 -3.92 0.80
CA GLU A 68 -2.95 -3.42 -0.18
C GLU A 68 -3.98 -2.53 0.53
N VAL A 69 -4.07 -1.28 0.09
CA VAL A 69 -5.08 -0.33 0.57
C VAL A 69 -6.20 -0.25 -0.46
N LYS A 70 -7.38 -0.73 -0.07
CA LYS A 70 -8.57 -0.70 -0.90
C LYS A 70 -9.25 0.66 -0.78
N LEU A 71 -9.20 1.43 -1.86
CA LEU A 71 -9.78 2.78 -1.91
C LEU A 71 -11.21 2.74 -2.45
N PRO A 72 -12.15 3.49 -1.86
CA PRO A 72 -13.49 3.63 -2.42
C PRO A 72 -13.46 4.19 -3.85
N ASN A 73 -14.17 3.53 -4.78
CA ASN A 73 -14.35 3.95 -6.18
C ASN A 73 -13.03 4.21 -6.95
N SER A 74 -11.91 3.65 -6.49
CA SER A 74 -10.58 3.86 -7.07
C SER A 74 -9.82 2.54 -7.12
N LYS A 75 -8.74 2.51 -7.90
CA LYS A 75 -7.83 1.35 -7.91
C LYS A 75 -7.16 1.23 -6.55
N SER A 76 -6.95 0.00 -6.08
CA SER A 76 -6.12 -0.25 -4.91
C SER A 76 -4.74 0.36 -5.09
N VAL A 77 -4.20 0.86 -3.99
CA VAL A 77 -2.80 1.27 -3.91
C VAL A 77 -2.05 0.33 -2.99
N TYR A 78 -0.74 0.26 -3.20
CA TYR A 78 0.16 -0.59 -2.43
C TYR A 78 1.18 0.29 -1.75
N GLU A 79 1.62 -0.17 -0.59
CA GLU A 79 2.59 0.48 0.27
C GLU A 79 3.48 -0.55 0.95
N LEU A 80 4.64 -0.11 1.44
CA LEU A 80 5.45 -0.95 2.34
C LEU A 80 4.68 -1.16 3.65
N VAL A 81 4.73 -2.37 4.19
CA VAL A 81 4.12 -2.67 5.49
C VAL A 81 4.68 -1.73 6.56
N LYS A 82 3.77 -1.16 7.36
CA LYS A 82 4.08 -0.22 8.44
C LYS A 82 3.14 -0.45 9.62
N THR A 83 3.36 0.25 10.72
CA THR A 83 2.48 0.21 11.89
C THR A 83 1.05 0.59 11.50
N GLU A 84 0.05 0.09 12.25
CA GLU A 84 -1.35 0.43 11.99
C GLU A 84 -1.58 1.95 11.92
N HIS A 85 -2.36 2.35 10.92
CA HIS A 85 -2.68 3.73 10.58
C HIS A 85 -3.94 3.74 9.72
N ALA A 86 -4.53 4.92 9.54
CA ALA A 86 -5.67 5.14 8.65
C ALA A 86 -5.25 5.98 7.44
N HIS A 87 -5.98 5.82 6.34
CA HIS A 87 -5.75 6.55 5.09
C HIS A 87 -6.83 7.61 4.88
N LEU A 88 -6.43 8.88 4.76
CA LEU A 88 -7.28 9.94 4.23
C LEU A 88 -7.13 9.99 2.71
N VAL A 89 -8.24 9.96 1.98
CA VAL A 89 -8.25 9.88 0.51
C VAL A 89 -9.05 11.03 -0.07
N CYS A 90 -8.39 11.86 -0.87
CA CYS A 90 -9.05 12.94 -1.60
C CYS A 90 -9.88 12.37 -2.76
N SER A 91 -11.19 12.58 -2.74
CA SER A 91 -12.12 12.16 -3.79
C SER A 91 -11.98 12.95 -5.09
N SER A 92 -11.29 14.10 -5.08
CA SER A 92 -11.08 14.96 -6.25
C SER A 92 -9.77 14.65 -6.98
N CYS A 93 -8.65 14.57 -6.27
CA CYS A 93 -7.33 14.38 -6.87
C CYS A 93 -6.67 13.02 -6.57
N GLY A 94 -7.27 12.19 -5.71
CA GLY A 94 -6.73 10.90 -5.33
C GLY A 94 -5.53 10.97 -4.37
N TYR A 95 -5.17 12.15 -3.84
CA TYR A 95 -4.12 12.29 -2.84
C TYR A 95 -4.43 11.46 -1.59
N ILE A 96 -3.42 10.79 -1.05
CA ILE A 96 -3.52 9.93 0.13
C ILE A 96 -2.57 10.44 1.21
N GLU A 97 -3.10 10.59 2.42
CA GLU A 97 -2.35 11.00 3.60
C GLU A 97 -2.54 9.95 4.70
N ASP A 98 -1.43 9.57 5.33
CA ASP A 98 -1.44 8.66 6.48
C ASP A 98 -1.68 9.44 7.77
N ILE A 99 -2.57 8.91 8.61
CA ILE A 99 -2.78 9.42 9.96
C ILE A 99 -2.79 8.27 10.96
N ILE A 100 -2.27 8.51 12.16
CA ILE A 100 -2.35 7.54 13.25
C ILE A 100 -3.71 7.72 13.92
N LEU A 101 -4.58 6.70 13.82
CA LEU A 101 -5.84 6.63 14.53
C LEU A 101 -5.89 5.34 15.34
N ASP A 102 -6.29 5.45 16.60
CA ASP A 102 -6.53 4.29 17.45
C ASP A 102 -7.89 3.66 17.10
N ALA A 103 -7.83 2.46 16.52
CA ALA A 103 -9.02 1.70 16.14
C ALA A 103 -9.60 0.84 17.28
N SER A 104 -8.96 0.81 18.46
CA SER A 104 -9.33 -0.08 19.57
C SER A 104 -10.80 0.09 19.99
N SER A 105 -11.27 1.34 20.05
CA SER A 105 -12.67 1.64 20.39
C SER A 105 -13.67 1.05 19.39
N ILE A 106 -13.35 1.07 18.10
CA ILE A 106 -14.20 0.52 17.03
C ILE A 106 -14.21 -1.01 17.11
N GLN A 107 -13.05 -1.63 17.35
CA GLN A 107 -12.92 -3.08 17.52
C GLN A 107 -13.71 -3.56 18.74
N GLU A 108 -13.63 -2.85 19.87
CA GLU A 108 -14.38 -3.18 21.08
C GLU A 108 -15.89 -3.10 20.85
N GLN A 109 -16.37 -2.04 20.21
CA GLN A 109 -17.79 -1.91 19.85
C GLN A 109 -18.25 -3.04 18.94
N ALA A 110 -17.46 -3.40 17.93
CA ALA A 110 -17.79 -4.50 17.03
C ALA A 110 -17.88 -5.85 17.75
N ASN A 111 -16.95 -6.15 18.66
CA ASN A 111 -16.98 -7.36 19.50
C ASN A 111 -18.18 -7.39 20.47
N ASN A 112 -18.62 -6.23 20.96
CA ASN A 112 -19.78 -6.14 21.84
C ASN A 112 -21.12 -6.28 21.08
N LEU A 113 -21.16 -5.86 19.81
CA LEU A 113 -22.36 -5.90 18.97
C LEU A 113 -22.50 -7.17 18.14
N SER A 114 -21.44 -7.98 18.03
CA SER A 114 -21.38 -9.13 17.13
C SER A 114 -20.46 -10.22 17.68
N SER A 115 -20.76 -11.48 17.35
CA SER A 115 -19.87 -12.62 17.62
C SER A 115 -18.81 -12.84 16.53
N PHE A 116 -18.66 -11.87 15.62
CA PHE A 116 -17.69 -11.97 14.52
C PHE A 116 -16.25 -11.85 15.04
N LYS A 117 -15.38 -12.75 14.60
CA LYS A 117 -13.95 -12.68 14.93
C LYS A 117 -13.25 -11.73 13.95
N ILE A 118 -12.70 -10.64 14.47
CA ILE A 118 -12.00 -9.63 13.68
C ILE A 118 -10.54 -10.06 13.51
N ASP A 119 -10.11 -10.33 12.28
CA ASP A 119 -8.72 -10.71 11.97
C ASP A 119 -7.84 -9.51 11.59
N SER A 120 -8.42 -8.41 11.09
CA SER A 120 -7.70 -7.22 10.66
C SER A 120 -8.60 -5.98 10.67
N THR A 121 -8.01 -4.79 10.84
CA THR A 121 -8.72 -3.52 10.71
C THR A 121 -8.04 -2.64 9.66
N SER A 122 -8.83 -2.04 8.78
CA SER A 122 -8.38 -1.04 7.81
C SER A 122 -9.36 0.13 7.82
N ILE A 123 -8.85 1.34 8.01
CA ILE A 123 -9.66 2.56 8.07
C ILE A 123 -9.28 3.44 6.89
N VAL A 124 -10.25 3.69 6.02
CA VAL A 124 -10.11 4.60 4.88
C VAL A 124 -11.20 5.64 4.96
N LEU A 125 -10.82 6.91 5.07
CA LEU A 125 -11.72 8.05 5.14
C LEU A 125 -11.63 8.84 3.82
N SER A 126 -12.76 9.02 3.14
CA SER A 126 -12.81 9.78 1.89
C SER A 126 -13.32 11.20 2.13
N GLY A 127 -12.67 12.19 1.50
CA GLY A 127 -13.01 13.60 1.64
C GLY A 127 -12.29 14.46 0.60
N LEU A 128 -12.04 15.74 0.91
CA LEU A 128 -11.25 16.63 0.06
C LEU A 128 -9.96 17.01 0.79
N CYS A 129 -8.82 16.94 0.12
CA CYS A 129 -7.57 17.44 0.69
C CYS A 129 -7.57 18.98 0.74
N PRO A 130 -6.68 19.60 1.54
CA PRO A 130 -6.60 21.06 1.67
C PRO A 130 -6.33 21.83 0.36
N HIS A 131 -5.86 21.16 -0.68
CA HIS A 131 -5.69 21.76 -2.00
C HIS A 131 -7.01 21.78 -2.81
N CYS A 132 -7.88 20.80 -2.63
CA CYS A 132 -9.12 20.64 -3.39
C CYS A 132 -10.36 21.22 -2.68
N SER A 133 -10.30 21.46 -1.38
CA SER A 133 -11.40 22.06 -0.60
C SER A 133 -11.38 23.60 -0.57
N LYS A 134 -10.48 24.21 -1.35
CA LYS A 134 -10.38 25.66 -1.51
C LYS A 134 -11.29 26.17 -2.62
#